data_AF-A0A6J0EC46-F1
#
_entry.id   AF-A0A6J0EC46-F1
#
_cell.length_a   1.000
_cell.length_b   1.000
_cell.length_c   1.000
_cell.angle_alpha   90.00
_cell.angle_beta   90.00
_cell.angle_gamma   90.00
#
_symmetry.space_group_name_H-M   'P 1'
#
loop_
_entity.id
_entity.type
_entity.pdbx_description
1 polymer ?
#
loop_
_entity_poly.entity_id
_entity_poly.type
_entity_poly.pdbx_seq_one_letter_code
_entity_poly.pdbx_strand_id
1 'polypeptide(L)'
;MVPGVPLPPEIQLAQRLAGNEQVTRDRAVRKLRKYIMARTQRTAGGFTPDELLKIWKGLFYCMWMQDKPLQQEELGRTISQLIHAFQTTEAQHLFLRAFWQTMIREWVGIDRLRLDKFYMLMRMVLSESLKAVKTQGWEERQIEQLLELLTTEVLNPDSQAPNGVKSHFLEIFLEELTKVGAAELTADQNLQFIDPFCQIAAHTKDSLVLNKITRSIFETIVEQAPLAIEDLLNELDTQSGEDEASDGEEESSEGEQDLQDTPPRRLPAGSRHKADPETDKDQVWDDEENAGPVLQFDYEAVANRLFKLASRQSTPSQNRKRLYKVIQKLRDLAGGTFPDDEVPEKAYKKLLEGRRERKKKKKKRLPTLQPQRESETEASSTDPSPQIKRKRSRRDEKAGQRGPPGKRRRRPGVRAKGAGVQQAARKRKRPLQREK
;
A
#
# COMPACT_ATOMS: atom_id res chain seq x y z
N MET A 1 53.60 -7.78 24.33
CA MET A 1 52.17 -7.62 23.95
C MET A 1 52.15 -7.20 22.48
N VAL A 2 51.45 -7.92 21.61
CA VAL A 2 51.27 -7.46 20.23
C VAL A 2 50.29 -6.28 20.26
N PRO A 3 50.62 -5.10 19.71
CA PRO A 3 49.65 -4.01 19.61
C PRO A 3 48.48 -4.48 18.76
N GLY A 4 47.28 -4.46 19.33
CA GLY A 4 46.09 -5.03 18.69
C GLY A 4 45.83 -4.35 17.34
N VAL A 5 45.62 -5.17 16.30
CA VAL A 5 45.26 -4.68 14.96
C VAL A 5 44.06 -3.74 15.09
N PRO A 6 44.14 -2.50 14.58
CA PRO A 6 43.04 -1.54 14.73
C PRO A 6 41.78 -2.10 14.07
N LEU A 7 40.69 -2.15 14.85
CA LEU A 7 39.41 -2.68 14.37
C LEU A 7 38.95 -1.93 13.11
N PRO A 8 38.30 -2.61 12.14
CA PRO A 8 37.69 -1.96 10.98
C PRO A 8 36.81 -0.76 11.38
N PRO A 9 36.79 0.34 10.59
CA PRO A 9 36.06 1.56 10.93
C PRO A 9 34.58 1.33 11.26
N GLU A 10 33.94 0.36 10.62
CA GLU A 10 32.56 -0.05 10.79
C GLU A 10 32.32 -0.62 12.19
N ILE A 11 33.26 -1.43 12.68
CA ILE A 11 33.19 -2.00 14.03
C ILE A 11 33.39 -0.91 15.08
N GLN A 12 34.34 0.01 14.85
CA GLN A 12 34.55 1.15 15.75
C GLN A 12 33.33 2.09 15.77
N LEU A 13 32.66 2.31 14.63
CA LEU A 13 31.43 3.08 14.56
C LEU A 13 30.28 2.35 15.26
N ALA A 14 30.08 1.06 14.99
CA ALA A 14 29.04 0.24 15.60
C ALA A 14 29.17 0.18 17.14
N GLN A 15 30.39 0.05 17.67
CA GLN A 15 30.66 0.11 19.11
C GLN A 15 30.28 1.46 19.73
N ARG A 16 30.52 2.58 19.04
CA ARG A 16 30.15 3.92 19.54
C ARG A 16 28.65 4.20 19.42
N LEU A 17 27.99 3.67 18.38
CA LEU A 17 26.52 3.70 18.22
C LEU A 17 25.82 2.90 19.32
N ALA A 18 26.40 1.77 19.75
CA ALA A 18 25.93 0.98 20.88
C ALA A 18 26.44 1.48 22.26
N GLY A 19 27.04 2.68 22.33
CA GLY A 19 27.60 3.24 23.56
C GLY A 19 26.53 3.69 24.56
N ASN A 20 26.83 3.59 25.86
CA ASN A 20 25.88 3.93 26.93
C ASN A 20 25.52 5.42 26.97
N GLU A 21 26.49 6.30 26.71
CA GLU A 21 26.31 7.76 26.72
C GLU A 21 25.60 8.26 25.45
N GLN A 22 24.51 9.02 25.62
CA GLN A 22 23.78 9.65 24.52
C GLN A 22 24.70 10.52 23.64
N VAL A 23 25.50 11.41 24.23
CA VAL A 23 26.43 12.29 23.49
C VAL A 23 27.41 11.51 22.60
N THR A 24 27.86 10.34 23.07
CA THR A 24 28.75 9.45 22.31
C THR A 24 28.00 8.83 21.11
N ARG A 25 26.74 8.40 21.29
CA ARG A 25 25.89 7.90 20.20
C ARG A 25 25.57 8.98 19.18
N ASP A 26 25.13 10.16 19.60
CA ASP A 26 24.75 11.27 18.72
C ASP A 26 25.93 11.78 17.89
N ARG A 27 27.15 11.74 18.46
CA ARG A 27 28.39 12.01 17.73
C ARG A 27 28.74 10.88 16.75
N ALA A 28 28.44 9.63 17.09
CA ALA A 28 28.65 8.49 16.21
C ALA A 28 27.69 8.48 15.00
N VAL A 29 26.41 8.80 15.19
CA VAL A 29 25.42 8.94 14.08
C VAL A 29 25.84 10.04 13.11
N ARG A 30 26.21 11.23 13.62
CA ARG A 30 26.73 12.33 12.78
C ARG A 30 28.03 11.96 12.06
N LYS A 31 28.92 11.18 12.69
CA LYS A 31 30.14 10.67 12.05
C LYS A 31 29.83 9.61 10.99
N LEU A 32 28.85 8.74 11.22
CA LEU A 32 28.42 7.71 10.28
C LEU A 32 27.90 8.32 8.98
N ARG A 33 27.04 9.35 9.04
CA ARG A 33 26.55 10.03 7.82
C ARG A 33 27.71 10.54 6.95
N LYS A 34 28.68 11.23 7.55
CA LYS A 34 29.89 11.72 6.86
C LYS A 34 30.75 10.57 6.31
N TYR A 35 30.82 9.45 7.04
CA TYR A 35 31.57 8.26 6.62
C TYR A 35 30.95 7.58 5.39
N ILE A 36 29.62 7.43 5.37
CA ILE A 36 28.87 6.86 4.24
C ILE A 36 29.09 7.69 2.97
N MET A 37 28.91 9.02 3.05
CA MET A 37 29.13 9.92 1.91
C MET A 37 30.56 9.79 1.36
N ALA A 38 31.57 9.91 2.24
CA ALA A 38 32.97 9.86 1.83
C ALA A 38 33.42 8.50 1.27
N ARG A 39 32.78 7.39 1.70
CA ARG A 39 33.12 6.03 1.23
C ARG A 39 32.44 5.70 -0.10
N THR A 40 31.21 6.18 -0.32
CA THR A 40 30.41 5.90 -1.53
C THR A 40 30.68 6.88 -2.68
N GLN A 41 31.30 8.02 -2.42
CA GLN A 41 31.72 8.98 -3.46
C GLN A 41 32.83 8.46 -4.39
N ARG A 42 33.59 7.43 -3.97
CA ARG A 42 34.69 6.87 -4.78
C ARG A 42 34.14 5.79 -5.70
N THR A 43 34.54 5.79 -6.98
CA THR A 43 34.12 4.78 -7.98
C THR A 43 34.56 3.35 -7.67
N ALA A 44 35.67 3.16 -6.96
CA ALA A 44 36.10 1.87 -6.39
C ALA A 44 35.73 1.72 -4.90
N GLY A 45 34.92 2.63 -4.36
CA GLY A 45 34.47 2.65 -2.98
C GLY A 45 33.05 2.13 -2.85
N GLY A 46 32.84 1.34 -1.81
CA GLY A 46 31.54 0.76 -1.50
C GLY A 46 31.59 0.10 -0.13
N PHE A 47 30.46 -0.43 0.28
CA PHE A 47 30.34 -1.26 1.48
C PHE A 47 30.07 -2.70 1.08
N THR A 48 30.64 -3.66 1.81
CA THR A 48 30.22 -5.06 1.70
C THR A 48 28.94 -5.30 2.50
N PRO A 49 28.15 -6.36 2.19
CA PRO A 49 26.97 -6.71 2.98
C PRO A 49 27.29 -6.88 4.48
N ASP A 50 28.40 -7.57 4.78
CA ASP A 50 28.88 -7.82 6.13
C ASP A 50 29.30 -6.56 6.89
N GLU A 51 29.73 -5.51 6.21
CA GLU A 51 30.04 -4.21 6.81
C GLU A 51 28.76 -3.47 7.20
N LEU A 52 27.76 -3.46 6.32
CA LEU A 52 26.47 -2.82 6.59
C LEU A 52 25.68 -3.55 7.68
N LEU A 53 25.78 -4.88 7.78
CA LEU A 53 25.22 -5.65 8.89
C LEU A 53 25.88 -5.29 10.25
N LYS A 54 27.18 -4.97 10.27
CA LYS A 54 27.87 -4.48 11.48
C LYS A 54 27.39 -3.07 11.85
N ILE A 55 27.27 -2.17 10.88
CA ILE A 55 26.73 -0.82 11.06
C ILE A 55 25.29 -0.88 11.59
N TRP A 56 24.42 -1.67 10.96
CA TRP A 56 23.03 -1.84 11.38
C TRP A 56 22.88 -2.46 12.75
N LYS A 57 23.75 -3.39 13.16
CA LYS A 57 23.79 -3.84 14.56
C LYS A 57 24.09 -2.69 15.54
N GLY A 58 24.99 -1.78 15.16
CA GLY A 58 25.24 -0.55 15.92
C GLY A 58 24.02 0.38 15.98
N LEU A 59 23.37 0.64 14.84
CA LEU A 59 22.17 1.46 14.73
C LEU A 59 20.98 0.88 15.51
N PHE A 60 20.79 -0.44 15.46
CA PHE A 60 19.78 -1.16 16.23
C PHE A 60 19.95 -0.93 17.73
N TYR A 61 21.17 -1.07 18.27
CA TYR A 61 21.41 -0.78 19.69
C TYR A 61 21.40 0.73 20.01
N CYS A 62 21.71 1.61 19.05
CA CYS A 62 21.51 3.05 19.21
C CYS A 62 20.03 3.39 19.45
N MET A 63 19.14 2.77 18.67
CA MET A 63 17.68 2.88 18.84
C MET A 63 17.20 2.20 20.14
N TRP A 64 17.76 1.02 20.45
CA TRP A 64 17.45 0.26 21.67
C TRP A 64 17.64 1.08 22.94
N MET A 65 18.74 1.84 23.03
CA MET A 65 19.14 2.67 24.17
C MET A 65 18.44 4.05 24.24
N GLN A 66 17.53 4.37 23.32
CA GLN A 66 16.76 5.60 23.35
C GLN A 66 15.37 5.36 23.94
N ASP A 67 15.09 5.91 25.12
CA ASP A 67 13.87 5.66 25.90
C ASP A 67 12.89 6.84 25.90
N LYS A 68 13.31 8.04 25.47
CA LYS A 68 12.44 9.23 25.40
C LYS A 68 11.66 9.28 24.07
N PRO A 69 10.31 9.30 24.06
CA PRO A 69 9.51 9.17 22.83
C PRO A 69 9.89 10.14 21.70
N LEU A 70 9.94 11.46 21.95
CA LEU A 70 10.32 12.45 20.93
C LEU A 70 11.73 12.20 20.36
N GLN A 71 12.67 11.76 21.20
CA GLN A 71 14.03 11.43 20.77
C GLN A 71 14.11 10.07 20.06
N GLN A 72 13.17 9.16 20.28
CA GLN A 72 13.03 7.95 19.47
C GLN A 72 12.59 8.32 18.05
N GLU A 73 11.64 9.24 17.91
CA GLU A 73 11.17 9.69 16.60
C GLU A 73 12.27 10.43 15.83
N GLU A 74 12.93 11.41 16.46
CA GLU A 74 14.04 12.16 15.88
C GLU A 74 15.21 11.24 15.47
N LEU A 75 15.56 10.26 16.32
CA LEU A 75 16.59 9.27 16.02
C LEU A 75 16.16 8.35 14.88
N GLY A 76 14.92 7.87 14.87
CA GLY A 76 14.37 7.03 13.80
C GLY A 76 14.42 7.74 12.44
N ARG A 77 13.99 9.01 12.41
CA ARG A 77 14.04 9.90 11.24
C ARG A 77 15.49 10.12 10.78
N THR A 78 16.41 10.36 11.71
CA THR A 78 17.84 10.53 11.41
C THR A 78 18.46 9.25 10.83
N ILE A 79 18.10 8.08 11.36
CA ILE A 79 18.60 6.78 10.91
C ILE A 79 18.05 6.40 9.53
N SER A 80 16.76 6.56 9.29
CA SER A 80 16.15 6.24 7.99
C SER A 80 16.71 7.11 6.87
N GLN A 81 16.89 8.42 7.12
CA GLN A 81 17.49 9.37 6.17
C GLN A 81 18.98 9.13 5.87
N LEU A 82 19.64 8.12 6.48
CA LEU A 82 20.98 7.70 6.08
C LEU A 82 21.00 7.07 4.68
N ILE A 83 19.87 6.55 4.17
CA ILE A 83 19.80 6.00 2.81
C ILE A 83 20.18 7.06 1.75
N HIS A 84 19.76 8.31 1.95
CA HIS A 84 20.08 9.44 1.07
C HIS A 84 21.53 9.96 1.21
N ALA A 85 22.35 9.35 2.07
CA ALA A 85 23.77 9.67 2.18
C ALA A 85 24.66 8.77 1.28
N PHE A 86 24.08 7.74 0.65
CA PHE A 86 24.76 6.85 -0.28
C PHE A 86 24.66 7.39 -1.71
N GLN A 87 25.81 7.49 -2.40
CA GLN A 87 25.90 8.06 -3.74
C GLN A 87 25.49 7.12 -4.89
N THR A 88 25.18 5.85 -4.61
CA THR A 88 24.77 4.85 -5.63
C THR A 88 23.57 4.03 -5.16
N THR A 89 22.66 3.71 -6.08
CA THR A 89 21.45 2.92 -5.80
C THR A 89 21.78 1.51 -5.32
N GLU A 90 22.86 0.90 -5.82
CA GLU A 90 23.35 -0.40 -5.31
C GLU A 90 23.70 -0.33 -3.83
N ALA A 91 24.40 0.72 -3.38
CA ALA A 91 24.78 0.86 -1.98
C ALA A 91 23.58 1.24 -1.08
N GLN A 92 22.59 1.96 -1.61
CA GLN A 92 21.28 2.18 -0.96
C GLN A 92 20.54 0.85 -0.76
N HIS A 93 20.46 0.00 -1.80
CA HIS A 93 19.87 -1.33 -1.73
C HIS A 93 20.61 -2.25 -0.76
N LEU A 94 21.95 -2.25 -0.74
CA LEU A 94 22.72 -3.01 0.26
C LEU A 94 22.43 -2.53 1.70
N PHE A 95 22.29 -1.23 1.92
CA PHE A 95 21.92 -0.67 3.23
C PHE A 95 20.50 -1.07 3.64
N LEU A 96 19.54 -1.02 2.73
CA LEU A 96 18.15 -1.44 2.98
C LEU A 96 18.04 -2.96 3.22
N ARG A 97 18.76 -3.79 2.45
CA ARG A 97 18.85 -5.23 2.68
C ARG A 97 19.40 -5.56 4.07
N ALA A 98 20.49 -4.91 4.46
CA ALA A 98 21.09 -5.10 5.78
C ALA A 98 20.18 -4.62 6.94
N PHE A 99 19.30 -3.63 6.70
CA PHE A 99 18.24 -3.25 7.65
C PHE A 99 17.28 -4.42 7.88
N TRP A 100 16.62 -4.91 6.83
CA TRP A 100 15.61 -5.97 6.94
C TRP A 100 16.20 -7.24 7.54
N GLN A 101 17.41 -7.65 7.13
CA GLN A 101 18.12 -8.78 7.72
C GLN A 101 18.43 -8.59 9.22
N THR A 102 18.78 -7.37 9.64
CA THR A 102 19.00 -7.05 11.06
C THR A 102 17.68 -7.09 11.84
N MET A 103 16.62 -6.48 11.32
CA MET A 103 15.30 -6.51 11.96
C MET A 103 14.77 -7.94 12.11
N ILE A 104 14.87 -8.76 11.06
CA ILE A 104 14.46 -10.17 11.05
C ILE A 104 15.24 -10.97 12.11
N ARG A 105 16.57 -10.80 12.19
CA ARG A 105 17.43 -11.51 13.13
C ARG A 105 17.13 -11.15 14.58
N GLU A 106 17.01 -9.87 14.89
CA GLU A 106 16.88 -9.38 16.26
C GLU A 106 15.42 -9.37 16.78
N TRP A 107 14.42 -9.50 15.90
CA TRP A 107 12.98 -9.33 16.21
C TRP A 107 12.51 -10.07 17.47
N VAL A 108 12.90 -11.35 17.60
CA VAL A 108 12.48 -12.23 18.70
C VAL A 108 13.11 -11.81 20.04
N GLY A 109 14.20 -11.04 20.01
CA GLY A 109 14.85 -10.47 21.18
C GLY A 109 14.25 -9.14 21.65
N ILE A 110 13.35 -8.52 20.87
CA ILE A 110 12.72 -7.24 21.24
C ILE A 110 11.61 -7.50 22.26
N ASP A 111 11.72 -6.89 23.45
CA ASP A 111 10.67 -6.97 24.47
C ASP A 111 9.49 -6.02 24.17
N ARG A 112 8.34 -6.29 24.80
CA ARG A 112 7.09 -5.56 24.54
C ARG A 112 7.19 -4.05 24.76
N LEU A 113 8.05 -3.57 25.67
CA LEU A 113 8.17 -2.14 25.98
C LEU A 113 9.01 -1.39 24.93
N ARG A 114 9.75 -2.12 24.08
CA ARG A 114 10.58 -1.56 23.01
C ARG A 114 9.99 -1.76 21.62
N LEU A 115 8.90 -2.52 21.48
CA LEU A 115 8.41 -2.95 20.17
C LEU A 115 7.93 -1.77 19.28
N ASP A 116 7.19 -0.82 19.87
CA ASP A 116 6.54 0.27 19.12
C ASP A 116 7.55 1.17 18.39
N LYS A 117 8.69 1.49 19.02
CA LYS A 117 9.74 2.31 18.39
C LYS A 117 10.45 1.58 17.24
N PHE A 118 10.48 0.25 17.26
CA PHE A 118 11.00 -0.55 16.14
C PHE A 118 9.97 -0.70 15.01
N TYR A 119 8.67 -0.78 15.31
CA TYR A 119 7.61 -0.65 14.31
C TYR A 119 7.65 0.72 13.61
N MET A 120 7.83 1.81 14.37
CA MET A 120 8.03 3.15 13.84
C MET A 120 9.29 3.23 12.96
N LEU A 121 10.42 2.66 13.39
CA LEU A 121 11.64 2.63 12.58
C LEU A 121 11.44 1.89 11.25
N MET A 122 10.73 0.76 11.24
CA MET A 122 10.39 0.05 10.00
C MET A 122 9.55 0.90 9.04
N ARG A 123 8.57 1.64 9.57
CA ARG A 123 7.75 2.58 8.80
C ARG A 123 8.61 3.69 8.19
N MET A 124 9.47 4.32 8.99
CA MET A 124 10.36 5.39 8.53
C MET A 124 11.38 4.90 7.48
N VAL A 125 11.98 3.72 7.66
CA VAL A 125 12.93 3.17 6.68
C VAL A 125 12.23 2.80 5.37
N LEU A 126 11.00 2.27 5.41
CA LEU A 126 10.22 2.04 4.19
C LEU A 126 9.90 3.36 3.49
N SER A 127 9.39 4.36 4.23
CA SER A 127 9.07 5.70 3.73
C SER A 127 10.27 6.37 3.04
N GLU A 128 11.45 6.36 3.67
CA GLU A 128 12.67 6.92 3.07
C GLU A 128 13.19 6.10 1.88
N SER A 129 12.95 4.78 1.83
CA SER A 129 13.27 3.97 0.64
C SER A 129 12.36 4.27 -0.56
N LEU A 130 11.07 4.53 -0.32
CA LEU A 130 10.13 4.99 -1.36
C LEU A 130 10.51 6.39 -1.84
N LYS A 131 10.93 7.29 -0.94
CA LYS A 131 11.44 8.62 -1.30
C LYS A 131 12.71 8.55 -2.15
N ALA A 132 13.58 7.54 -1.95
CA ALA A 132 14.77 7.35 -2.77
C ALA A 132 14.43 6.94 -4.22
N VAL A 133 13.34 6.20 -4.43
CA VAL A 133 12.80 5.89 -5.78
C VAL A 133 12.08 7.10 -6.38
N LYS A 134 11.34 7.87 -5.55
CA LYS A 134 10.71 9.14 -5.94
C LYS A 134 11.73 10.15 -6.49
N THR A 135 12.87 10.33 -5.83
CA THR A 135 13.94 11.24 -6.33
C THR A 135 14.58 10.78 -7.63
N GLN A 136 14.36 9.53 -8.05
CA GLN A 136 14.73 8.96 -9.35
C GLN A 136 13.53 8.93 -10.32
N GLY A 137 12.51 9.76 -10.10
CA GLY A 137 11.39 9.95 -11.03
C GLY A 137 10.48 8.74 -11.19
N TRP A 138 10.44 7.84 -10.19
CA TRP A 138 9.66 6.60 -10.25
C TRP A 138 10.01 5.68 -11.43
N GLU A 139 11.29 5.64 -11.80
CA GLU A 139 11.84 4.73 -12.81
C GLU A 139 11.44 3.26 -12.56
N GLU A 140 10.85 2.62 -13.57
CA GLU A 140 10.32 1.24 -13.51
C GLU A 140 11.35 0.25 -12.94
N ARG A 141 12.61 0.34 -13.38
CA ARG A 141 13.73 -0.51 -12.91
C ARG A 141 14.02 -0.33 -11.41
N GLN A 142 13.89 0.88 -10.88
CA GLN A 142 14.17 1.15 -9.46
C GLN A 142 13.02 0.63 -8.59
N ILE A 143 11.79 0.75 -9.08
CA ILE A 143 10.59 0.13 -8.48
C ILE A 143 10.78 -1.40 -8.43
N GLU A 144 11.15 -2.05 -9.54
CA GLU A 144 11.40 -3.49 -9.58
C GLU A 144 12.48 -3.93 -8.58
N GLN A 145 13.63 -3.25 -8.54
CA GLN A 145 14.73 -3.61 -7.65
C GLN A 145 14.38 -3.43 -6.16
N LEU A 146 13.65 -2.37 -5.82
CA LEU A 146 13.14 -2.16 -4.45
C LEU A 146 12.15 -3.27 -4.07
N LEU A 147 11.20 -3.58 -4.94
CA LEU A 147 10.18 -4.61 -4.70
C LEU A 147 10.77 -6.02 -4.60
N GLU A 148 11.73 -6.37 -5.46
CA GLU A 148 12.46 -7.63 -5.41
C GLU A 148 13.20 -7.78 -4.08
N LEU A 149 13.87 -6.71 -3.62
CA LEU A 149 14.55 -6.68 -2.33
C LEU A 149 13.55 -6.88 -1.17
N LEU A 150 12.51 -6.04 -1.09
CA LEU A 150 11.55 -6.07 0.01
C LEU A 150 10.83 -7.43 0.10
N THR A 151 10.39 -7.97 -1.04
CA THR A 151 9.71 -9.26 -1.06
C THR A 151 10.64 -10.44 -0.82
N THR A 152 11.88 -10.41 -1.34
CA THR A 152 12.89 -11.44 -1.06
C THR A 152 13.25 -11.50 0.43
N GLU A 153 13.54 -10.36 1.07
CA GLU A 153 13.95 -10.35 2.47
C GLU A 153 12.76 -10.65 3.41
N VAL A 154 11.54 -10.12 3.14
CA VAL A 154 10.43 -10.17 4.12
C VAL A 154 9.40 -11.28 3.84
N LEU A 155 9.01 -11.50 2.58
CA LEU A 155 7.82 -12.30 2.23
C LEU A 155 8.11 -13.62 1.51
N ASN A 156 9.35 -13.83 1.06
CA ASN A 156 9.78 -15.08 0.44
C ASN A 156 9.53 -16.27 1.39
N PRO A 157 8.99 -17.42 0.90
CA PRO A 157 8.82 -18.64 1.70
C PRO A 157 10.09 -19.11 2.44
N ASP A 158 11.28 -18.87 1.88
CA ASP A 158 12.56 -19.26 2.48
C ASP A 158 13.06 -18.23 3.52
N SER A 159 12.46 -17.04 3.56
CA SER A 159 12.80 -16.01 4.55
C SER A 159 12.40 -16.42 5.96
N GLN A 160 13.37 -16.29 6.87
CA GLN A 160 13.21 -16.49 8.31
C GLN A 160 12.49 -15.32 9.01
N ALA A 161 11.93 -14.37 8.26
CA ALA A 161 11.17 -13.24 8.78
C ALA A 161 10.00 -13.70 9.68
N PRO A 162 9.97 -13.29 10.97
CA PRO A 162 8.89 -13.62 11.89
C PRO A 162 7.56 -13.00 11.48
N ASN A 163 6.45 -13.61 11.91
CA ASN A 163 5.09 -13.19 11.55
C ASN A 163 4.77 -11.74 11.95
N GLY A 164 5.42 -11.19 12.99
CA GLY A 164 5.30 -9.78 13.37
C GLY A 164 5.88 -8.84 12.30
N VAL A 165 7.10 -9.12 11.83
CA VAL A 165 7.74 -8.38 10.72
C VAL A 165 6.91 -8.48 9.45
N LYS A 166 6.46 -9.69 9.09
CA LYS A 166 5.62 -9.93 7.90
C LYS A 166 4.28 -9.19 7.96
N SER A 167 3.62 -9.20 9.12
CA SER A 167 2.33 -8.51 9.30
C SER A 167 2.48 -7.00 9.24
N HIS A 168 3.43 -6.43 9.98
CA HIS A 168 3.65 -4.98 10.01
C HIS A 168 4.10 -4.44 8.65
N PHE A 169 5.00 -5.14 7.95
CA PHE A 169 5.38 -4.77 6.59
C PHE A 169 4.18 -4.72 5.64
N LEU A 170 3.29 -5.72 5.69
CA LEU A 170 2.08 -5.75 4.86
C LEU A 170 1.06 -4.67 5.24
N GLU A 171 0.95 -4.32 6.53
CA GLU A 171 0.07 -3.26 7.03
C GLU A 171 0.52 -1.87 6.58
N ILE A 172 1.82 -1.55 6.74
CA ILE A 172 2.33 -0.21 6.44
C ILE A 172 2.64 0.03 4.96
N PHE A 173 2.65 -1.01 4.11
CA PHE A 173 3.17 -0.90 2.75
C PHE A 173 2.38 0.11 1.89
N LEU A 174 1.06 -0.05 1.79
CA LEU A 174 0.22 0.91 1.06
C LEU A 174 0.18 2.27 1.78
N GLU A 175 0.11 2.29 3.12
CA GLU A 175 0.07 3.55 3.88
C GLU A 175 1.28 4.46 3.59
N GLU A 176 2.50 3.89 3.52
CA GLU A 176 3.69 4.67 3.18
C GLU A 176 3.83 4.94 1.68
N LEU A 177 3.32 4.06 0.81
CA LEU A 177 3.24 4.33 -0.63
C LEU A 177 2.32 5.52 -0.94
N THR A 178 1.13 5.57 -0.33
CA THR A 178 0.19 6.70 -0.44
C THR A 178 0.85 8.00 -0.02
N LYS A 179 1.43 8.05 1.20
CA LYS A 179 2.06 9.26 1.77
C LYS A 179 3.21 9.81 0.93
N VAL A 180 3.95 8.96 0.21
CA VAL A 180 5.13 9.38 -0.57
C VAL A 180 4.77 9.67 -2.02
N GLY A 181 3.85 8.90 -2.62
CA GLY A 181 3.67 8.86 -4.07
C GLY A 181 2.26 9.09 -4.60
N ALA A 182 1.21 9.20 -3.80
CA ALA A 182 -0.16 9.29 -4.34
C ALA A 182 -0.40 10.50 -5.26
N ALA A 183 0.27 11.62 -5.03
CA ALA A 183 0.20 12.82 -5.87
C ALA A 183 0.96 12.71 -7.22
N GLU A 184 1.74 11.64 -7.45
CA GLU A 184 2.63 11.52 -8.61
C GLU A 184 2.53 10.17 -9.35
N LEU A 185 2.09 9.11 -8.65
CA LEU A 185 2.08 7.75 -9.19
C LEU A 185 0.87 7.50 -10.08
N THR A 186 1.16 7.10 -11.31
CA THR A 186 0.14 6.64 -12.26
C THR A 186 -0.50 5.32 -11.80
N ALA A 187 -1.72 5.05 -12.30
CA ALA A 187 -2.42 3.78 -12.03
C ALA A 187 -1.62 2.53 -12.46
N ASP A 188 -0.81 2.63 -13.52
CA ASP A 188 0.05 1.55 -13.99
C ASP A 188 1.26 1.31 -13.05
N GLN A 189 1.89 2.37 -12.54
CA GLN A 189 2.93 2.26 -11.51
C GLN A 189 2.36 1.72 -10.20
N ASN A 190 1.16 2.14 -9.80
CA ASN A 190 0.48 1.60 -8.63
C ASN A 190 0.18 0.09 -8.80
N LEU A 191 -0.21 -0.35 -10.00
CA LEU A 191 -0.32 -1.77 -10.33
C LEU A 191 1.05 -2.49 -10.24
N GLN A 192 2.14 -1.86 -10.68
CA GLN A 192 3.50 -2.40 -10.56
C GLN A 192 3.90 -2.61 -9.08
N PHE A 193 3.65 -1.62 -8.21
CA PHE A 193 3.91 -1.72 -6.77
C PHE A 193 3.16 -2.87 -6.09
N ILE A 194 1.92 -3.17 -6.51
CA ILE A 194 1.14 -4.25 -5.90
C ILE A 194 1.36 -5.64 -6.54
N ASP A 195 1.96 -5.72 -7.73
CA ASP A 195 2.09 -6.99 -8.45
C ASP A 195 2.85 -8.09 -7.70
N PRO A 196 3.95 -7.84 -6.97
CA PRO A 196 4.61 -8.87 -6.18
C PRO A 196 3.66 -9.51 -5.16
N PHE A 197 2.74 -8.74 -4.57
CA PHE A 197 1.73 -9.24 -3.65
C PHE A 197 0.65 -10.05 -4.37
N CYS A 198 0.26 -9.66 -5.59
CA CYS A 198 -0.57 -10.48 -6.49
C CYS A 198 0.08 -11.85 -6.76
N GLN A 199 1.37 -11.86 -7.09
CA GLN A 199 2.13 -13.10 -7.32
C GLN A 199 2.24 -13.96 -6.06
N ILE A 200 2.60 -13.38 -4.92
CA ILE A 200 2.74 -14.09 -3.64
C ILE A 200 1.39 -14.67 -3.19
N ALA A 201 0.30 -13.89 -3.24
CA ALA A 201 -1.03 -14.35 -2.84
C ALA A 201 -1.52 -15.53 -3.70
N ALA A 202 -1.15 -15.60 -4.98
CA ALA A 202 -1.53 -16.70 -5.87
C ALA A 202 -0.79 -18.03 -5.62
N HIS A 203 0.35 -18.02 -4.91
CA HIS A 203 1.22 -19.20 -4.75
C HIS A 203 1.56 -19.55 -3.29
N THR A 204 1.44 -18.61 -2.34
CA THR A 204 1.84 -18.84 -0.95
C THR A 204 1.04 -19.96 -0.28
N LYS A 205 1.74 -20.79 0.49
CA LYS A 205 1.16 -21.83 1.36
C LYS A 205 0.83 -21.30 2.76
N ASP A 206 1.31 -20.11 3.10
CA ASP A 206 1.06 -19.47 4.39
C ASP A 206 -0.29 -18.71 4.36
N SER A 207 -1.26 -19.26 5.10
CA SER A 207 -2.61 -18.70 5.23
C SER A 207 -2.63 -17.34 5.95
N LEU A 208 -1.65 -17.06 6.81
CA LEU A 208 -1.49 -15.78 7.51
C LEU A 208 -1.01 -14.72 6.51
N VAL A 209 0.06 -14.99 5.76
CA VAL A 209 0.55 -14.08 4.71
C VAL A 209 -0.53 -13.82 3.67
N LEU A 210 -1.23 -14.86 3.21
CA LEU A 210 -2.38 -14.71 2.30
C LEU A 210 -3.48 -13.83 2.91
N ASN A 211 -3.80 -13.99 4.19
CA ASN A 211 -4.84 -13.18 4.87
C ASN A 211 -4.41 -11.72 5.04
N LYS A 212 -3.15 -11.48 5.38
CA LYS A 212 -2.58 -10.13 5.53
C LYS A 212 -2.48 -9.41 4.20
N ILE A 213 -2.01 -10.05 3.12
CA ILE A 213 -2.06 -9.48 1.77
C ILE A 213 -3.51 -9.17 1.35
N THR A 214 -4.45 -10.12 1.58
CA THR A 214 -5.86 -9.91 1.21
C THR A 214 -6.41 -8.65 1.89
N ARG A 215 -6.18 -8.49 3.19
CA ARG A 215 -6.70 -7.36 3.97
C ARG A 215 -5.95 -6.06 3.67
N SER A 216 -4.67 -6.02 4.00
CA SER A 216 -3.84 -4.81 4.05
C SER A 216 -3.43 -4.26 2.68
N ILE A 217 -3.58 -5.07 1.62
CA ILE A 217 -3.34 -4.62 0.24
C ILE A 217 -4.67 -4.55 -0.51
N PHE A 218 -5.33 -5.69 -0.74
CA PHE A 218 -6.46 -5.71 -1.68
C PHE A 218 -7.78 -5.20 -1.14
N GLU A 219 -8.10 -5.42 0.14
CA GLU A 219 -9.33 -4.85 0.74
C GLU A 219 -9.15 -3.35 0.99
N THR A 220 -7.97 -2.89 1.42
CA THR A 220 -7.62 -1.46 1.49
C THR A 220 -7.79 -0.72 0.16
N ILE A 221 -7.36 -1.29 -0.99
CA ILE A 221 -7.60 -0.69 -2.32
C ILE A 221 -9.09 -0.59 -2.65
N VAL A 222 -9.91 -1.54 -2.20
CA VAL A 222 -11.37 -1.50 -2.42
C VAL A 222 -12.04 -0.49 -1.49
N GLU A 223 -11.55 -0.36 -0.25
CA GLU A 223 -12.05 0.57 0.78
C GLU A 223 -11.71 2.03 0.43
N GLN A 224 -10.53 2.29 -0.16
CA GLN A 224 -10.12 3.64 -0.59
C GLN A 224 -10.70 4.07 -1.95
N ALA A 225 -11.36 3.17 -2.68
CA ALA A 225 -11.88 3.46 -4.02
C ALA A 225 -12.91 4.61 -4.12
N PRO A 226 -13.80 4.85 -3.13
CA PRO A 226 -14.70 6.02 -3.16
C PRO A 226 -13.93 7.35 -3.10
N LEU A 227 -12.92 7.44 -2.24
CA LEU A 227 -12.07 8.63 -2.08
C LEU A 227 -11.26 8.88 -3.35
N ALA A 228 -10.67 7.84 -3.94
CA ALA A 228 -9.90 7.95 -5.18
C ALA A 228 -10.72 8.55 -6.34
N ILE A 229 -12.01 8.22 -6.40
CA ILE A 229 -12.92 8.76 -7.41
C ILE A 229 -13.38 10.17 -7.07
N GLU A 230 -13.50 10.53 -5.79
CA GLU A 230 -13.79 11.90 -5.36
C GLU A 230 -12.62 12.84 -5.69
N ASP A 231 -11.38 12.44 -5.39
CA ASP A 231 -10.13 13.14 -5.78
C ASP A 231 -10.12 13.40 -7.30
N LEU A 232 -10.29 12.35 -8.10
CA LEU A 232 -10.27 12.43 -9.57
C LEU A 232 -11.41 13.29 -10.15
N LEU A 233 -12.58 13.32 -9.50
CA LEU A 233 -13.68 14.23 -9.90
C LEU A 233 -13.36 15.69 -9.55
N ASN A 234 -12.73 15.94 -8.42
CA ASN A 234 -12.34 17.29 -8.00
C ASN A 234 -11.21 17.85 -8.90
N GLU A 235 -10.23 17.02 -9.28
CA GLU A 235 -9.18 17.38 -10.26
C GLU A 235 -9.74 17.75 -11.65
N LEU A 236 -10.79 17.04 -12.11
CA LEU A 236 -11.43 17.35 -13.39
C LEU A 236 -12.27 18.63 -13.32
N ASP A 237 -12.97 18.87 -12.20
CA ASP A 237 -13.75 20.09 -12.01
C ASP A 237 -12.84 21.33 -11.96
N THR A 238 -11.70 21.27 -11.25
CA THR A 238 -10.74 22.40 -11.19
C THR A 238 -10.12 22.71 -12.55
N GLN A 239 -9.70 21.68 -13.30
CA GLN A 239 -9.21 21.86 -14.68
C GLN A 239 -10.26 22.50 -15.59
N SER A 240 -11.55 22.17 -15.43
CA SER A 240 -12.62 22.78 -16.23
C SER A 240 -12.95 24.23 -15.87
N GLY A 241 -12.59 24.69 -14.67
CA GLY A 241 -12.83 26.06 -14.22
C GLY A 241 -11.81 27.09 -14.72
N GLU A 242 -10.62 26.64 -15.14
CA GLU A 242 -9.57 27.53 -15.66
C GLU A 242 -9.81 27.93 -17.12
N ASP A 243 -10.44 27.06 -17.93
CA ASP A 243 -10.75 27.31 -19.35
C ASP A 243 -11.91 28.32 -19.56
N GLU A 244 -12.84 28.45 -18.61
CA GLU A 244 -14.01 29.37 -18.69
C GLU A 244 -13.70 30.81 -18.21
N ALA A 245 -12.46 31.08 -17.77
CA ALA A 245 -12.05 32.40 -17.25
C ALA A 245 -11.39 33.32 -18.31
N SER A 246 -11.31 32.90 -19.58
CA SER A 246 -10.48 33.55 -20.61
C SER A 246 -11.26 34.17 -21.79
N ASP A 247 -12.58 34.29 -21.73
CA ASP A 247 -13.37 34.93 -22.81
C ASP A 247 -14.40 35.92 -22.21
N GLY A 248 -14.08 37.22 -22.25
CA GLY A 248 -14.82 38.25 -21.50
C GLY A 248 -14.32 39.71 -21.59
N GLU A 249 -13.62 40.08 -22.67
CA GLU A 249 -13.59 41.47 -23.16
C GLU A 249 -14.92 41.74 -23.90
N GLU A 250 -15.62 42.88 -23.86
CA GLU A 250 -15.48 44.22 -23.27
C GLU A 250 -16.92 44.75 -23.03
N GLU A 251 -17.16 45.71 -22.11
CA GLU A 251 -17.92 46.90 -22.50
C GLU A 251 -17.64 48.09 -21.56
N SER A 252 -17.55 49.28 -22.17
CA SER A 252 -17.08 50.52 -21.57
C SER A 252 -18.19 51.39 -20.99
N SER A 253 -17.84 52.24 -20.02
CA SER A 253 -18.59 53.47 -19.77
C SER A 253 -17.62 54.58 -19.35
N GLU A 254 -17.50 55.58 -20.20
CA GLU A 254 -16.71 56.78 -19.95
C GLU A 254 -17.36 57.68 -18.89
N GLY A 255 -16.55 58.46 -18.17
CA GLY A 255 -17.02 59.36 -17.12
C GLY A 255 -15.87 60.12 -16.47
N GLU A 256 -15.30 61.08 -17.19
CA GLU A 256 -14.11 61.84 -16.78
C GLU A 256 -14.46 63.21 -16.15
N GLN A 257 -13.56 63.72 -15.30
CA GLN A 257 -13.49 65.10 -14.73
C GLN A 257 -14.47 65.37 -13.56
N ASP A 258 -14.00 65.77 -12.37
CA ASP A 258 -13.35 67.08 -12.13
C ASP A 258 -12.27 67.07 -11.00
N LEU A 259 -11.52 68.18 -10.87
CA LEU A 259 -10.27 68.33 -10.11
C LEU A 259 -10.41 68.91 -8.68
N GLN A 260 -9.45 68.58 -7.78
CA GLN A 260 -8.77 69.60 -6.92
C GLN A 260 -7.52 69.10 -6.13
N ASP A 261 -6.40 69.79 -6.40
CA ASP A 261 -5.21 70.16 -5.61
C ASP A 261 -4.62 69.38 -4.39
N THR A 262 -3.42 68.81 -4.60
CA THR A 262 -2.05 69.20 -4.10
C THR A 262 -1.81 69.75 -2.64
N PRO A 263 -0.55 69.68 -2.09
CA PRO A 263 0.52 68.66 -2.16
C PRO A 263 1.24 68.40 -0.76
N PRO A 264 2.58 68.20 -0.57
CA PRO A 264 3.07 67.00 0.16
C PRO A 264 4.03 67.26 1.36
N ARG A 265 4.43 66.21 2.12
CA ARG A 265 5.57 66.32 3.06
C ARG A 265 6.46 65.08 3.27
N ARG A 266 7.53 65.06 2.48
CA ARG A 266 8.94 64.67 2.77
C ARG A 266 9.27 63.63 3.86
N LEU A 267 9.99 62.60 3.41
CA LEU A 267 10.96 61.81 4.20
C LEU A 267 12.03 62.69 4.88
N PRO A 268 12.69 62.16 5.92
CA PRO A 268 14.15 62.22 5.99
C PRO A 268 14.78 60.82 5.98
N ALA A 269 15.99 60.72 5.41
CA ALA A 269 16.73 59.47 5.29
C ALA A 269 17.76 59.28 6.41
N GLY A 270 18.10 58.01 6.68
CA GLY A 270 19.39 57.59 7.23
C GLY A 270 19.40 57.07 8.67
N SER A 271 19.62 55.76 8.87
CA SER A 271 20.98 55.25 9.07
C SER A 271 21.06 53.71 9.22
N ARG A 272 21.88 53.12 8.35
CA ARG A 272 22.66 51.86 8.43
C ARG A 272 22.47 50.84 9.59
N HIS A 273 22.23 49.60 9.14
CA HIS A 273 22.81 48.31 9.59
C HIS A 273 22.50 47.73 10.99
N LYS A 274 21.78 46.60 10.99
CA LYS A 274 22.34 45.27 11.35
C LYS A 274 21.43 44.11 10.91
N ALA A 275 22.03 42.98 10.53
CA ALA A 275 21.41 41.64 10.51
C ALA A 275 21.29 41.13 11.97
N ASP A 276 20.48 40.12 12.33
CA ASP A 276 19.95 38.94 11.61
C ASP A 276 18.52 38.61 12.14
N PRO A 277 17.76 37.65 11.59
CA PRO A 277 16.34 37.48 11.91
C PRO A 277 16.07 36.55 13.10
N GLU A 278 15.22 37.01 14.03
CA GLU A 278 14.46 36.16 14.95
C GLU A 278 12.98 36.54 14.89
N THR A 279 12.15 35.66 14.34
CA THR A 279 11.10 34.96 15.10
C THR A 279 10.43 33.94 14.19
N ASP A 280 10.33 32.70 14.68
CA ASP A 280 9.50 31.67 14.06
C ASP A 280 8.09 32.23 13.83
N LYS A 281 7.58 32.09 12.61
CA LYS A 281 6.14 32.23 12.40
C LYS A 281 5.51 30.94 12.86
N ASP A 282 4.76 31.03 13.96
CA ASP A 282 3.87 29.97 14.42
C ASP A 282 3.11 29.40 13.23
N GLN A 283 3.43 28.16 12.86
CA GLN A 283 2.61 27.39 11.94
C GLN A 283 1.33 27.06 12.70
N VAL A 284 0.31 27.88 12.43
CA VAL A 284 -1.09 27.57 12.74
C VAL A 284 -1.33 26.17 12.20
N TRP A 285 -1.74 25.27 13.11
CA TRP A 285 -2.23 23.96 12.75
C TRP A 285 -3.62 24.17 12.14
N ASP A 286 -3.62 24.39 10.83
CA ASP A 286 -4.85 24.41 10.05
C ASP A 286 -5.29 22.94 9.90
N ASP A 287 -5.99 22.45 10.94
CA ASP A 287 -6.66 21.14 10.99
C ASP A 287 -7.89 21.12 10.05
N GLU A 288 -7.73 21.60 8.81
CA GLU A 288 -8.49 21.03 7.70
C GLU A 288 -7.91 19.64 7.43
N GLU A 289 -8.63 18.61 7.86
CA GLU A 289 -8.48 17.23 7.37
C GLU A 289 -8.87 17.17 5.88
N ASN A 290 -8.15 17.90 5.03
CA ASN A 290 -8.09 17.61 3.61
C ASN A 290 -7.38 16.26 3.50
N ALA A 291 -8.17 15.19 3.34
CA ALA A 291 -7.66 13.84 3.18
C ALA A 291 -6.65 13.85 2.03
N GLY A 292 -5.37 13.67 2.36
CA GLY A 292 -4.31 13.74 1.37
C GLY A 292 -4.55 12.74 0.24
N PRO A 293 -4.06 13.04 -0.98
CA PRO A 293 -4.43 12.31 -2.19
C PRO A 293 -4.25 10.80 -2.00
N VAL A 294 -5.22 10.01 -2.48
CA VAL A 294 -5.15 8.55 -2.38
C VAL A 294 -4.63 7.90 -3.67
N LEU A 295 -4.12 6.67 -3.57
CA LEU A 295 -3.54 5.96 -4.70
C LEU A 295 -4.62 5.61 -5.74
N GLN A 296 -4.45 6.10 -6.96
CA GLN A 296 -5.31 5.81 -8.10
C GLN A 296 -4.99 4.43 -8.71
N PHE A 297 -6.00 3.62 -9.00
CA PHE A 297 -5.85 2.29 -9.60
C PHE A 297 -6.84 2.05 -10.74
N ASP A 298 -6.40 1.41 -11.82
CA ASP A 298 -7.32 0.76 -12.76
C ASP A 298 -7.81 -0.57 -12.13
N TYR A 299 -8.98 -0.53 -11.51
CA TYR A 299 -9.59 -1.69 -10.86
C TYR A 299 -9.80 -2.88 -11.82
N GLU A 300 -10.01 -2.65 -13.12
CA GLU A 300 -10.16 -3.71 -14.12
C GLU A 300 -8.80 -4.33 -14.44
N ALA A 301 -7.72 -3.53 -14.55
CA ALA A 301 -6.36 -4.04 -14.70
C ALA A 301 -5.92 -4.87 -13.47
N VAL A 302 -6.17 -4.39 -12.25
CA VAL A 302 -5.89 -5.14 -11.00
C VAL A 302 -6.70 -6.44 -10.96
N ALA A 303 -8.00 -6.39 -11.26
CA ALA A 303 -8.87 -7.57 -11.29
C ALA A 303 -8.38 -8.61 -12.31
N ASN A 304 -7.98 -8.16 -13.52
CA ASN A 304 -7.49 -9.05 -14.57
C ASN A 304 -6.11 -9.62 -14.27
N ARG A 305 -5.22 -8.86 -13.61
CA ARG A 305 -3.93 -9.37 -13.15
C ARG A 305 -4.12 -10.48 -12.10
N LEU A 306 -4.97 -10.24 -11.10
CA LEU A 306 -5.32 -11.23 -10.09
C LEU A 306 -6.01 -12.45 -10.71
N PHE A 307 -6.91 -12.27 -11.68
CA PHE A 307 -7.61 -13.37 -12.36
C PHE A 307 -6.64 -14.24 -13.19
N LYS A 308 -5.71 -13.62 -13.93
CA LYS A 308 -4.65 -14.31 -14.70
C LYS A 308 -3.74 -15.18 -13.82
N LEU A 309 -3.53 -14.78 -12.57
CA LEU A 309 -2.77 -15.55 -11.59
C LEU A 309 -3.63 -16.64 -10.93
N ALA A 310 -4.81 -16.29 -10.40
CA ALA A 310 -5.67 -17.21 -9.65
C ALA A 310 -6.29 -18.35 -10.48
N SER A 311 -6.46 -18.15 -11.78
CA SER A 311 -6.97 -19.15 -12.72
C SER A 311 -5.97 -20.26 -13.07
N ARG A 312 -4.68 -20.08 -12.74
CA ARG A 312 -3.63 -21.09 -12.99
C ARG A 312 -3.93 -22.39 -12.21
N GLN A 313 -3.61 -23.53 -12.84
CA GLN A 313 -3.77 -24.84 -12.20
C GLN A 313 -2.85 -25.01 -10.98
N SER A 314 -1.70 -24.31 -10.95
CA SER A 314 -0.76 -24.27 -9.83
C SER A 314 -1.27 -23.53 -8.58
N THR A 315 -2.27 -22.65 -8.71
CA THR A 315 -2.80 -21.88 -7.57
C THR A 315 -3.61 -22.77 -6.62
N PRO A 316 -3.29 -22.78 -5.31
CA PRO A 316 -4.05 -23.54 -4.33
C PRO A 316 -5.53 -23.13 -4.27
N SER A 317 -6.42 -24.10 -4.06
CA SER A 317 -7.87 -23.88 -4.05
C SER A 317 -8.35 -22.85 -3.00
N GLN A 318 -7.69 -22.79 -1.85
CA GLN A 318 -7.97 -21.80 -0.81
C GLN A 318 -7.62 -20.38 -1.27
N ASN A 319 -6.46 -20.20 -1.90
CA ASN A 319 -6.00 -18.93 -2.47
C ASN A 319 -6.96 -18.48 -3.57
N ARG A 320 -7.26 -19.36 -4.54
CA ARG A 320 -8.24 -19.09 -5.61
C ARG A 320 -9.59 -18.62 -5.05
N LYS A 321 -10.10 -19.28 -4.00
CA LYS A 321 -11.37 -18.91 -3.35
C LYS A 321 -11.32 -17.54 -2.66
N ARG A 322 -10.19 -17.12 -2.09
CA ARG A 322 -10.03 -15.76 -1.53
C ARG A 322 -9.90 -14.73 -2.65
N LEU A 323 -9.00 -14.96 -3.60
CA LEU A 323 -8.73 -14.05 -4.71
C LEU A 323 -9.97 -13.80 -5.58
N TYR A 324 -10.81 -14.81 -5.87
CA TYR A 324 -12.05 -14.58 -6.62
C TYR A 324 -13.06 -13.67 -5.91
N LYS A 325 -13.05 -13.57 -4.56
CA LYS A 325 -13.87 -12.57 -3.86
C LYS A 325 -13.37 -11.15 -4.08
N VAL A 326 -12.05 -10.96 -4.03
CA VAL A 326 -11.38 -9.68 -4.29
C VAL A 326 -11.60 -9.26 -5.75
N ILE A 327 -11.39 -10.17 -6.71
CA ILE A 327 -11.61 -9.93 -8.14
C ILE A 327 -13.06 -9.53 -8.41
N GLN A 328 -14.03 -10.11 -7.71
CA GLN A 328 -15.43 -9.71 -7.83
C GLN A 328 -15.63 -8.25 -7.36
N LYS A 329 -15.19 -7.92 -6.12
CA LYS A 329 -15.22 -6.53 -5.59
C LYS A 329 -14.60 -5.52 -6.58
N LEU A 330 -13.42 -5.82 -7.12
CA LEU A 330 -12.72 -4.94 -8.07
C LEU A 330 -13.46 -4.77 -9.42
N ARG A 331 -14.08 -5.83 -9.94
CA ARG A 331 -14.93 -5.75 -11.15
C ARG A 331 -16.23 -4.99 -10.90
N ASP A 332 -16.78 -5.12 -9.71
CA ASP A 332 -17.96 -4.36 -9.31
C ASP A 332 -17.62 -2.87 -9.27
N LEU A 333 -16.48 -2.48 -8.68
CA LEU A 333 -15.93 -1.12 -8.72
C LEU A 333 -15.71 -0.61 -10.16
N ALA A 334 -15.04 -1.39 -11.02
CA ALA A 334 -14.86 -1.04 -12.44
C ALA A 334 -16.20 -0.90 -13.20
N GLY A 335 -17.24 -1.61 -12.76
CA GLY A 335 -18.62 -1.49 -13.24
C GLY A 335 -19.40 -0.28 -12.71
N GLY A 336 -18.83 0.46 -11.75
CA GLY A 336 -19.47 1.56 -11.03
C GLY A 336 -20.42 1.12 -9.91
N THR A 337 -20.19 -0.05 -9.33
CA THR A 337 -20.92 -0.60 -8.18
C THR A 337 -19.99 -0.60 -6.97
N PHE A 338 -20.27 0.25 -5.99
CA PHE A 338 -19.47 0.39 -4.77
C PHE A 338 -20.03 -0.50 -3.65
N PRO A 339 -19.20 -0.98 -2.71
CA PRO A 339 -19.69 -1.60 -1.48
C PRO A 339 -20.60 -0.62 -0.72
N ASP A 340 -21.79 -1.08 -0.30
CA ASP A 340 -22.95 -0.23 0.02
C ASP A 340 -22.83 0.67 1.29
N ASP A 341 -21.77 0.59 2.10
CA ASP A 341 -21.78 1.16 3.46
C ASP A 341 -21.06 2.52 3.66
N GLU A 342 -20.09 2.92 2.81
CA GLU A 342 -19.32 4.18 3.02
C GLU A 342 -18.99 4.92 1.69
N VAL A 343 -19.97 5.60 1.09
CA VAL A 343 -19.75 6.51 -0.06
C VAL A 343 -20.52 7.82 0.13
N PRO A 344 -19.87 8.99 0.10
CA PRO A 344 -20.57 10.28 0.09
C PRO A 344 -21.54 10.41 -1.10
N GLU A 345 -22.81 10.75 -0.84
CA GLU A 345 -23.87 10.79 -1.88
C GLU A 345 -23.53 11.63 -3.12
N LYS A 346 -22.61 12.59 -2.99
CA LYS A 346 -22.17 13.48 -4.06
C LYS A 346 -21.48 12.71 -5.20
N ALA A 347 -20.57 11.78 -4.88
CA ALA A 347 -19.87 10.97 -5.88
C ALA A 347 -20.83 10.08 -6.69
N TYR A 348 -21.85 9.50 -6.02
CA TYR A 348 -22.86 8.66 -6.65
C TYR A 348 -23.69 9.40 -7.71
N LYS A 349 -24.02 10.68 -7.46
CA LYS A 349 -24.82 11.52 -8.37
C LYS A 349 -24.04 11.87 -9.65
N LYS A 350 -22.80 12.37 -9.54
CA LYS A 350 -21.97 12.73 -10.71
C LYS A 350 -21.65 11.52 -11.61
N LEU A 351 -21.33 10.35 -11.05
CA LEU A 351 -21.09 9.13 -11.84
C LEU A 351 -22.32 8.67 -12.62
N LEU A 352 -23.52 8.76 -12.03
CA LEU A 352 -24.78 8.45 -12.70
C LEU A 352 -25.11 9.44 -13.83
N GLU A 353 -24.75 10.71 -13.67
CA GLU A 353 -24.90 11.74 -14.68
C GLU A 353 -23.97 11.48 -15.87
N GLY A 354 -22.67 11.26 -15.65
CA GLY A 354 -21.73 10.84 -16.70
C GLY A 354 -22.16 9.56 -17.43
N ARG A 355 -22.79 8.61 -16.72
CA ARG A 355 -23.36 7.39 -17.33
C ARG A 355 -24.60 7.69 -18.18
N ARG A 356 -25.46 8.63 -17.78
CA ARG A 356 -26.60 9.11 -18.58
C ARG A 356 -26.10 9.81 -19.84
N GLU A 357 -25.04 10.61 -19.75
CA GLU A 357 -24.45 11.28 -20.91
C GLU A 357 -23.78 10.31 -21.89
N ARG A 358 -22.93 9.39 -21.42
CA ARG A 358 -22.30 8.37 -22.28
C ARG A 358 -23.37 7.52 -22.99
N LYS A 359 -24.48 7.17 -22.30
CA LYS A 359 -25.63 6.51 -22.93
C LYS A 359 -26.38 7.38 -23.94
N LYS A 360 -26.57 8.69 -23.68
CA LYS A 360 -27.16 9.65 -24.64
C LYS A 360 -26.27 9.83 -25.88
N LYS A 361 -24.96 10.06 -25.70
CA LYS A 361 -23.96 10.17 -26.78
C LYS A 361 -23.90 8.90 -27.64
N LYS A 362 -23.97 7.70 -27.02
CA LYS A 362 -24.02 6.41 -27.76
C LYS A 362 -25.33 6.20 -28.52
N LYS A 363 -26.49 6.64 -28.00
CA LYS A 363 -27.78 6.61 -28.72
C LYS A 363 -27.85 7.61 -29.89
N LYS A 364 -27.26 8.82 -29.76
CA LYS A 364 -27.20 9.81 -30.85
C LYS A 364 -26.32 9.40 -32.05
N ARG A 365 -25.47 8.36 -31.91
CA ARG A 365 -24.54 7.90 -32.95
C ARG A 365 -25.00 6.67 -33.75
N LEU A 366 -26.23 6.18 -33.57
CA LEU A 366 -26.82 5.14 -34.43
C LEU A 366 -27.71 5.78 -35.51
N PRO A 367 -27.45 5.56 -36.81
CA PRO A 367 -28.40 5.87 -37.87
C PRO A 367 -29.61 4.93 -37.80
N THR A 368 -30.82 5.49 -37.91
CA THR A 368 -32.06 4.70 -37.98
C THR A 368 -32.22 4.09 -39.37
N LEU A 369 -31.99 2.79 -39.52
CA LEU A 369 -32.44 2.05 -40.70
C LEU A 369 -33.93 1.72 -40.55
N GLN A 370 -34.76 2.31 -41.42
CA GLN A 370 -36.18 1.96 -41.55
C GLN A 370 -36.34 0.66 -42.37
N PRO A 371 -37.32 -0.20 -42.06
CA PRO A 371 -37.57 -1.42 -42.83
C PRO A 371 -38.42 -1.11 -44.07
N GLN A 372 -37.87 -1.28 -45.27
CA GLN A 372 -38.68 -1.34 -46.50
C GLN A 372 -39.32 -2.73 -46.66
N ARG A 373 -40.61 -2.74 -46.99
CA ARG A 373 -41.35 -3.91 -47.49
C ARG A 373 -41.22 -3.94 -49.01
N GLU A 374 -40.86 -5.08 -49.57
CA GLU A 374 -41.29 -5.48 -50.92
C GLU A 374 -41.61 -6.99 -50.95
N SER A 375 -42.37 -7.42 -51.95
CA SER A 375 -43.15 -8.66 -51.96
C SER A 375 -43.00 -9.46 -53.26
N GLU A 376 -42.87 -10.78 -53.10
CA GLU A 376 -43.37 -11.87 -53.98
C GLU A 376 -43.00 -11.92 -55.48
N THR A 377 -42.30 -13.00 -55.87
CA THR A 377 -42.67 -14.00 -56.92
C THR A 377 -41.54 -15.05 -57.03
N GLU A 378 -41.73 -16.28 -56.53
CA GLU A 378 -42.24 -17.50 -57.20
C GLU A 378 -41.33 -18.17 -58.25
N ALA A 379 -40.79 -19.35 -57.91
CA ALA A 379 -40.81 -20.58 -58.74
C ALA A 379 -40.25 -21.81 -57.99
N SER A 380 -41.13 -22.81 -57.76
CA SER A 380 -41.00 -24.27 -58.04
C SER A 380 -39.65 -25.01 -57.75
N SER A 381 -39.60 -26.21 -57.12
CA SER A 381 -40.55 -27.33 -57.22
C SER A 381 -40.51 -28.39 -56.07
N THR A 382 -41.65 -29.08 -55.89
CA THR A 382 -41.86 -30.49 -55.43
C THR A 382 -41.54 -30.98 -53.98
N ASP A 383 -42.63 -31.02 -53.19
CA ASP A 383 -43.19 -32.02 -52.23
C ASP A 383 -42.64 -33.48 -52.17
N PRO A 384 -43.02 -34.37 -51.19
CA PRO A 384 -43.98 -34.20 -50.08
C PRO A 384 -43.60 -34.68 -48.66
N SER A 385 -44.45 -34.31 -47.69
CA SER A 385 -44.41 -34.69 -46.26
C SER A 385 -44.98 -36.10 -45.96
N PRO A 386 -45.02 -36.57 -44.68
CA PRO A 386 -46.21 -36.28 -43.87
C PRO A 386 -46.00 -35.96 -42.37
N GLN A 387 -46.95 -35.16 -41.91
CA GLN A 387 -47.24 -34.65 -40.57
C GLN A 387 -47.36 -35.70 -39.44
N ILE A 388 -47.19 -35.25 -38.18
CA ILE A 388 -48.22 -35.45 -37.12
C ILE A 388 -48.16 -34.28 -36.12
N LYS A 389 -49.35 -33.78 -35.75
CA LYS A 389 -49.57 -32.67 -34.81
C LYS A 389 -49.85 -33.22 -33.40
N ARG A 390 -49.55 -32.47 -32.34
CA ARG A 390 -50.42 -32.45 -31.14
C ARG A 390 -50.35 -31.14 -30.33
N LYS A 391 -51.52 -30.74 -29.80
CA LYS A 391 -51.79 -29.45 -29.15
C LYS A 391 -51.74 -29.55 -27.61
N ARG A 392 -51.49 -28.37 -27.01
CA ARG A 392 -51.68 -27.97 -25.60
C ARG A 392 -52.85 -28.63 -24.85
N SER A 393 -52.71 -28.71 -23.52
CA SER A 393 -53.79 -28.30 -22.59
C SER A 393 -53.22 -27.62 -21.32
N ARG A 394 -54.02 -26.74 -20.71
CA ARG A 394 -53.89 -26.18 -19.35
C ARG A 394 -55.13 -26.61 -18.58
N ARG A 395 -55.05 -26.79 -17.25
CA ARG A 395 -56.18 -26.54 -16.35
C ARG A 395 -55.72 -26.29 -14.90
N ASP A 396 -56.36 -25.33 -14.25
CA ASP A 396 -56.21 -24.95 -12.83
C ASP A 396 -57.19 -25.70 -11.92
N GLU A 397 -56.89 -25.77 -10.61
CA GLU A 397 -57.77 -25.60 -9.41
C GLU A 397 -57.08 -26.16 -8.12
N LYS A 398 -57.49 -25.87 -6.86
CA LYS A 398 -57.67 -24.60 -6.11
C LYS A 398 -57.83 -24.90 -4.58
N ALA A 399 -57.18 -24.13 -3.67
CA ALA A 399 -57.39 -24.10 -2.19
C ALA A 399 -57.18 -25.40 -1.36
N GLY A 400 -56.92 -25.42 -0.04
CA GLY A 400 -56.53 -24.37 0.94
C GLY A 400 -56.56 -24.83 2.43
N GLN A 401 -55.70 -24.22 3.28
CA GLN A 401 -55.75 -24.08 4.77
C GLN A 401 -55.25 -25.17 5.80
N ARG A 402 -54.34 -24.70 6.69
CA ARG A 402 -54.20 -24.87 8.18
C ARG A 402 -53.76 -26.21 8.85
N GLY A 403 -52.73 -26.12 9.73
CA GLY A 403 -52.56 -27.01 10.92
C GLY A 403 -51.10 -27.39 11.29
N PRO A 404 -50.60 -27.27 12.57
CA PRO A 404 -49.15 -27.29 12.86
C PRO A 404 -48.70 -28.44 13.86
N PRO A 405 -47.62 -28.36 14.70
CA PRO A 405 -46.53 -29.36 14.62
C PRO A 405 -46.24 -30.19 15.90
N GLY A 406 -45.60 -31.36 15.74
CA GLY A 406 -45.25 -32.28 16.84
C GLY A 406 -43.77 -32.29 17.27
N LYS A 407 -43.48 -31.90 18.52
CA LYS A 407 -42.16 -32.04 19.18
C LYS A 407 -41.98 -33.45 19.80
N ARG A 408 -40.75 -33.97 19.87
CA ARG A 408 -40.30 -34.81 21.00
C ARG A 408 -38.78 -34.78 21.22
N ARG A 409 -38.37 -34.51 22.47
CA ARG A 409 -36.99 -34.62 23.00
C ARG A 409 -36.95 -35.75 24.04
N ARG A 410 -35.78 -36.38 24.20
CA ARG A 410 -35.08 -36.80 25.46
C ARG A 410 -34.52 -38.25 25.47
N ARG A 411 -33.24 -38.33 25.83
CA ARG A 411 -32.45 -39.46 26.43
C ARG A 411 -32.87 -39.67 27.92
N PRO A 412 -32.35 -40.62 28.78
CA PRO A 412 -30.98 -41.23 28.78
C PRO A 412 -30.73 -42.65 29.43
N GLY A 413 -29.47 -43.12 29.35
CA GLY A 413 -28.79 -44.02 30.34
C GLY A 413 -29.04 -45.55 30.24
N VAL A 414 -28.25 -46.49 30.80
CA VAL A 414 -26.98 -46.50 31.62
C VAL A 414 -26.25 -47.88 31.52
N ARG A 415 -24.89 -47.90 31.51
CA ARG A 415 -23.86 -48.97 31.84
C ARG A 415 -24.04 -50.47 31.50
N ALA A 416 -22.92 -51.10 31.07
CA ALA A 416 -22.24 -52.22 31.77
C ALA A 416 -20.72 -52.36 31.38
N LYS A 417 -19.92 -53.04 32.21
CA LYS A 417 -18.46 -53.37 32.07
C LYS A 417 -18.27 -54.61 31.15
N GLY A 418 -17.09 -55.02 30.61
CA GLY A 418 -15.66 -54.64 30.66
C GLY A 418 -14.91 -55.43 29.53
N ALA A 419 -13.61 -55.79 29.51
CA ALA A 419 -12.37 -55.50 30.28
C ALA A 419 -11.12 -56.04 29.49
N GLY A 420 -9.86 -55.77 29.91
CA GLY A 420 -8.61 -56.32 29.33
C GLY A 420 -7.84 -55.33 28.42
N VAL A 421 -6.85 -54.54 28.87
CA VAL A 421 -5.44 -54.85 29.23
C VAL A 421 -4.53 -55.14 28.02
N GLN A 422 -3.68 -54.16 27.64
CA GLN A 422 -2.22 -54.30 27.49
C GLN A 422 -1.52 -52.92 27.32
N GLN A 423 -0.18 -52.90 27.33
CA GLN A 423 0.63 -51.82 27.90
C GLN A 423 1.13 -50.74 26.91
N ALA A 424 1.44 -49.55 27.44
CA ALA A 424 2.21 -48.50 26.76
C ALA A 424 3.53 -48.21 27.51
N ALA A 425 4.67 -48.37 26.83
CA ALA A 425 5.99 -48.19 27.43
C ALA A 425 6.47 -46.72 27.37
N ARG A 426 6.72 -46.11 28.53
CA ARG A 426 7.40 -44.81 28.65
C ARG A 426 8.93 -44.98 28.53
N LYS A 427 9.59 -44.30 27.58
CA LYS A 427 11.06 -44.15 27.58
C LYS A 427 11.49 -42.98 28.49
N ARG A 428 12.57 -43.20 29.25
CA ARG A 428 13.07 -42.34 30.34
C ARG A 428 13.99 -41.22 29.84
N LYS A 429 14.01 -40.10 30.58
CA LYS A 429 15.10 -39.12 30.58
C LYS A 429 16.40 -39.76 31.14
N ARG A 430 17.57 -39.35 30.64
CA ARG A 430 18.89 -39.57 31.27
C ARG A 430 19.34 -38.25 31.94
N PRO A 431 19.97 -38.29 33.14
CA PRO A 431 20.59 -37.12 33.76
C PRO A 431 22.05 -36.91 33.30
N LEU A 432 22.59 -35.72 33.57
CA LEU A 432 24.00 -35.39 33.35
C LEU A 432 24.92 -36.09 34.37
N GLN A 433 26.16 -36.35 33.96
CA GLN A 433 27.30 -36.48 34.86
C GLN A 433 28.29 -35.34 34.59
N ARG A 434 28.78 -34.73 35.66
CA ARG A 434 30.03 -33.96 35.69
C ARG A 434 31.12 -34.91 36.20
N GLU A 435 32.30 -34.88 35.61
CA GLU A 435 33.53 -34.97 36.39
C GLU A 435 34.70 -34.28 35.68
N LYS A 436 35.46 -33.52 36.49
CA LYS A 436 36.84 -33.02 36.34
C LYS A 436 37.30 -32.52 34.98
#